data_AF-A0AAA9Z9C1-F1
#
_entry.id   AF-A0AAA9Z9C1-F1
#
_cell.length_a   1.000
_cell.length_b   1.000
_cell.length_c   1.000
_cell.angle_alpha   90.00
_cell.angle_beta   90.00
_cell.angle_gamma   90.00
#
_symmetry.space_group_name_H-M   'P 1'
#
loop_
_entity.id
_entity.type
_entity.pdbx_description
1 polymer ?
#
loop_
_entity_poly.entity_id
_entity_poly.type
_entity_poly.pdbx_seq_one_letter_code
_entity_poly.pdbx_strand_id
1 'polypeptide(L)'
;MKILLFLGLLAFANAQYSELRHIALDAVDKVREILPDYQNAQDVTINKLYESKRKALGELNSFYNRTLDLKTNSLKTLMNAELDILRYGDSIEVWCWENNIPSLQGDMGWAGNKYSECIKQLDDSIEKDVAEIYGQFTESEAKIQKYKLLQVFFKPSNIISRPEPMADTISKLKIDITNDIPHFEDIIIRFVEDLHAKQFEYTCCLNDLLKEFNNRMETLRSRSEICLKSQK
;
A
#
# COMPACT_ATOMS: atom_id res chain seq x y z
N MET A 1 33.92 -60.74 -38.94
CA MET A 1 33.62 -59.29 -39.03
C MET A 1 32.28 -58.89 -38.42
N LYS A 2 31.13 -59.51 -38.78
CA LYS A 2 29.81 -59.13 -38.26
C LYS A 2 29.63 -59.23 -36.73
N ILE A 3 30.20 -60.27 -36.10
CA ILE A 3 30.11 -60.49 -34.64
C ILE A 3 30.93 -59.45 -33.85
N LEU A 4 32.13 -59.11 -34.33
CA LEU A 4 32.98 -58.05 -33.75
C LEU A 4 32.35 -56.66 -33.89
N LEU A 5 31.67 -56.39 -35.02
CA LEU A 5 30.89 -55.16 -35.23
C LEU A 5 29.69 -55.07 -34.27
N PHE A 6 28.98 -56.18 -34.02
CA PHE A 6 27.87 -56.24 -33.07
C PHE A 6 28.32 -56.07 -31.61
N LEU A 7 29.43 -56.71 -31.21
CA LEU A 7 30.02 -56.54 -29.88
C LEU A 7 30.51 -55.11 -29.65
N GLY A 8 31.11 -54.48 -30.67
CA GLY A 8 31.45 -53.06 -30.64
C GLY A 8 30.22 -52.17 -30.43
N LEU A 9 29.18 -52.34 -31.25
CA LEU A 9 27.92 -51.58 -31.12
C LEU A 9 27.24 -51.75 -29.75
N LEU A 10 27.23 -52.96 -29.20
CA LEU A 10 26.71 -53.25 -27.85
C LEU A 10 27.54 -52.59 -26.75
N ALA A 11 28.88 -52.60 -26.86
CA ALA A 11 29.75 -51.94 -25.90
C ALA A 11 29.60 -50.41 -25.96
N PHE A 12 29.52 -49.82 -27.16
CA PHE A 12 29.26 -48.40 -27.35
C PHE A 12 27.88 -47.98 -26.81
N ALA A 13 26.83 -48.75 -27.09
CA ALA A 13 25.49 -48.49 -26.58
C ALA A 13 25.42 -48.55 -25.05
N ASN A 14 26.10 -49.52 -24.42
CA ASN A 14 26.18 -49.63 -22.96
C ASN A 14 26.99 -48.48 -22.34
N ALA A 15 28.10 -48.08 -22.95
CA ALA A 15 28.91 -46.96 -22.49
C ALA A 15 28.12 -45.63 -22.56
N GLN A 16 27.47 -45.36 -23.70
CA GLN A 16 26.63 -44.17 -23.89
C GLN A 16 25.45 -44.15 -22.90
N TYR A 17 24.83 -45.30 -22.63
CA TYR A 17 23.74 -45.41 -21.68
C TYR A 17 24.18 -45.21 -20.22
N SER A 18 25.38 -45.67 -19.86
CA SER A 18 25.99 -45.43 -18.54
C SER A 18 26.32 -43.94 -18.34
N GLU A 19 26.88 -43.29 -19.35
CA GLU A 19 27.22 -41.87 -19.33
C GLU A 19 25.99 -40.98 -19.11
N LEU A 20 24.90 -41.24 -19.84
CA LEU A 20 23.63 -40.51 -19.66
C LEU A 20 23.09 -40.62 -18.22
N ARG A 21 23.18 -41.80 -17.60
CA ARG A 21 22.75 -42.00 -16.22
C ARG A 21 23.60 -41.20 -15.22
N HIS A 22 24.90 -41.10 -15.45
CA HIS A 22 25.77 -40.27 -14.61
C HIS A 22 25.43 -38.79 -14.72
N ILE A 23 25.17 -38.26 -15.92
CA ILE A 23 24.76 -36.86 -16.12
C ILE A 23 23.44 -36.57 -15.39
N ALA A 24 22.47 -37.49 -15.45
CA ALA A 24 21.19 -37.34 -14.77
C ALA A 24 21.33 -37.27 -13.23
N LEU A 25 22.21 -38.10 -12.66
CA LEU A 25 22.48 -38.10 -11.22
C LEU A 25 23.25 -36.84 -10.79
N ASP A 26 24.27 -36.45 -11.56
CA ASP A 26 25.03 -35.21 -11.34
C ASP A 26 24.13 -33.97 -11.34
N ALA A 27 23.09 -33.94 -12.20
CA ALA A 27 22.11 -32.86 -12.19
C ALA A 27 21.31 -32.79 -10.87
N VAL A 28 20.94 -33.93 -10.28
CA VAL A 28 20.25 -33.97 -8.97
C VAL A 28 21.18 -33.50 -7.86
N ASP A 29 22.43 -33.93 -7.87
CA ASP A 29 23.41 -33.55 -6.85
C ASP A 29 23.73 -32.05 -6.93
N LYS A 30 23.93 -31.50 -8.13
CA LYS A 30 24.10 -30.05 -8.33
C LYS A 30 22.88 -29.23 -7.88
N VAL A 31 21.66 -29.71 -8.13
CA VAL A 31 20.45 -29.04 -7.62
C VAL A 31 20.40 -29.08 -6.09
N ARG A 32 20.88 -30.16 -5.46
CA ARG A 32 21.00 -30.26 -4.01
C ARG A 32 22.07 -29.31 -3.45
N GLU A 33 23.17 -29.13 -4.16
CA GLU A 33 24.24 -28.18 -3.79
C GLU A 33 23.74 -26.73 -3.79
N ILE A 34 22.92 -26.33 -4.77
CA ILE A 34 22.39 -24.95 -4.87
C ILE A 34 21.12 -24.72 -4.04
N LEU A 35 20.53 -25.77 -3.46
CA LEU A 35 19.27 -25.67 -2.72
C LEU A 35 19.34 -24.69 -1.53
N PRO A 36 20.40 -24.70 -0.69
CA PRO A 36 20.51 -23.75 0.42
C PRO A 36 20.56 -22.29 -0.06
N ASP A 37 21.30 -22.00 -1.14
CA ASP A 37 21.41 -20.66 -1.70
C ASP A 37 20.07 -20.18 -2.28
N TYR A 38 19.36 -21.07 -2.97
CA TYR A 38 18.00 -20.81 -3.46
C TYR A 38 17.03 -20.52 -2.32
N GLN A 39 17.05 -21.31 -1.25
CA GLN A 39 16.22 -21.10 -0.06
C GLN A 39 16.53 -19.76 0.60
N ASN A 40 17.82 -19.46 0.81
CA ASN A 40 18.24 -18.20 1.41
C ASN A 40 17.81 -16.98 0.57
N ALA A 41 17.98 -17.02 -0.75
CA ALA A 41 17.55 -15.94 -1.64
C ALA A 41 16.03 -15.76 -1.62
N GLN A 42 15.28 -16.87 -1.59
CA GLN A 42 13.82 -16.85 -1.48
C GLN A 42 13.37 -16.26 -0.14
N ASP A 43 13.93 -16.72 0.97
CA ASP A 43 13.59 -16.26 2.32
C ASP A 43 13.90 -14.78 2.52
N VAL A 44 15.09 -14.31 2.12
CA VAL A 44 15.46 -12.89 2.18
C VAL A 44 14.47 -12.04 1.40
N THR A 45 14.11 -12.47 0.19
CA THR A 45 13.21 -11.72 -0.70
C THR A 45 11.78 -11.67 -0.16
N ILE A 46 11.26 -12.81 0.31
CA ILE A 46 9.93 -12.92 0.90
C ILE A 46 9.84 -12.09 2.19
N ASN A 47 10.84 -12.17 3.06
CA ASN A 47 10.87 -11.42 4.31
C ASN A 47 10.90 -9.91 4.04
N LYS A 48 11.75 -9.44 3.12
CA LYS A 48 11.77 -8.02 2.71
C LYS A 48 10.40 -7.55 2.22
N LEU A 49 9.76 -8.32 1.34
CA LEU A 49 8.43 -8.01 0.83
C LEU A 49 7.38 -7.89 1.96
N TYR A 50 7.36 -8.85 2.89
CA TYR A 50 6.44 -8.82 4.03
C TYR A 50 6.71 -7.65 4.98
N GLU A 51 7.98 -7.35 5.26
CA GLU A 51 8.37 -6.20 6.07
C GLU A 51 7.90 -4.90 5.43
N SER A 52 8.10 -4.75 4.12
CA SER A 52 7.65 -3.62 3.32
C SER A 52 6.13 -3.47 3.34
N LYS A 53 5.39 -4.56 3.12
CA LYS A 53 3.92 -4.59 3.20
C LYS A 53 3.43 -4.17 4.58
N ARG A 54 4.03 -4.71 5.64
CA ARG A 54 3.71 -4.35 7.04
C ARG A 54 3.97 -2.88 7.32
N LYS A 55 5.09 -2.32 6.82
CA LYS A 55 5.41 -0.89 6.98
C LYS A 55 4.36 -0.03 6.29
N ALA A 56 4.06 -0.28 5.01
CA ALA A 56 3.02 0.46 4.28
C ALA A 56 1.65 0.41 4.98
N LEU A 57 1.24 -0.77 5.47
CA LEU A 57 0.01 -0.93 6.25
C LEU A 57 0.00 -0.13 7.55
N GLY A 58 1.14 -0.11 8.26
CA GLY A 58 1.30 0.66 9.49
C GLY A 58 1.16 2.17 9.25
N GLU A 59 1.75 2.67 8.17
CA GLU A 59 1.66 4.08 7.77
C GLU A 59 0.23 4.44 7.34
N LEU A 60 -0.43 3.60 6.55
CA LEU A 60 -1.83 3.79 6.15
C LEU A 60 -2.78 3.81 7.35
N ASN A 61 -2.59 2.90 8.31
CA ASN A 61 -3.37 2.91 9.55
C ASN A 61 -3.13 4.17 10.38
N SER A 62 -1.88 4.64 10.46
CA SER A 62 -1.53 5.87 11.16
C SER A 62 -2.18 7.10 10.51
N PHE A 63 -2.19 7.16 9.18
CA PHE A 63 -2.89 8.17 8.40
C PHE A 63 -4.40 8.20 8.69
N TYR A 64 -5.08 7.04 8.70
CA TYR A 64 -6.51 6.99 9.01
C TYR A 64 -6.81 7.45 10.45
N ASN A 65 -6.02 7.02 11.43
CA ASN A 65 -6.20 7.47 12.82
C ASN A 65 -6.03 8.99 12.95
N ARG A 66 -4.99 9.54 12.32
CA ARG A 66 -4.76 10.99 12.32
C ARG A 66 -5.88 11.77 11.64
N THR A 67 -6.43 11.23 10.55
CA THR A 67 -7.59 11.81 9.87
C THR A 67 -8.83 11.83 10.78
N LEU A 68 -9.09 10.75 11.51
CA LEU A 68 -10.20 10.69 12.47
C LEU A 68 -9.99 11.66 13.65
N ASP A 69 -8.76 11.80 14.14
CA ASP A 69 -8.43 12.75 15.20
C ASP A 69 -8.65 14.20 14.75
N LEU A 70 -8.18 14.56 13.55
CA LEU A 70 -8.41 15.88 12.96
C LEU A 70 -9.89 16.18 12.81
N LYS A 71 -10.66 15.23 12.27
CA LYS A 71 -12.12 15.35 12.15
C LYS A 71 -12.77 15.56 13.51
N THR A 72 -12.40 14.75 14.50
CA THR A 72 -12.96 14.82 15.86
C THR A 72 -12.67 16.15 16.54
N ASN A 73 -11.43 16.62 16.46
CA ASN A 73 -11.03 17.90 17.06
C ASN A 73 -11.74 19.07 16.40
N SER A 74 -11.84 19.03 15.07
CA SER A 74 -12.49 20.09 14.31
C SER A 74 -14.00 20.14 14.59
N LEU A 75 -14.68 18.98 14.72
CA LEU A 75 -16.08 18.91 15.16
C LEU A 75 -16.28 19.49 16.57
N LYS A 76 -15.40 19.15 17.52
CA LYS A 76 -15.45 19.72 18.88
C LYS A 76 -15.33 21.24 18.85
N THR A 77 -14.43 21.78 18.02
CA THR A 77 -14.27 23.23 17.87
C THR A 77 -15.55 23.90 17.38
N LEU A 78 -16.21 23.34 16.36
CA LEU A 78 -17.51 23.84 15.90
C LEU A 78 -18.58 23.80 16.98
N MET A 79 -18.75 22.66 17.63
CA MET A 79 -19.79 22.48 18.65
C MET A 79 -19.56 23.42 19.84
N ASN A 80 -18.30 23.68 20.21
CA ASN A 80 -17.98 24.65 21.24
C ASN A 80 -18.32 26.09 20.79
N ALA A 81 -18.01 26.46 19.55
CA ALA A 81 -18.37 27.77 19.01
C ALA A 81 -19.90 27.97 18.93
N GLU A 82 -20.66 26.93 18.57
CA GLU A 82 -22.12 26.93 18.62
C GLU A 82 -22.63 27.10 20.07
N LEU A 83 -22.06 26.37 21.02
CA LEU A 83 -22.44 26.51 22.43
C LEU A 83 -22.15 27.92 22.97
N ASP A 84 -21.02 28.50 22.58
CA ASP A 84 -20.64 29.84 23.01
C ASP A 84 -21.57 30.92 22.41
N ILE A 85 -22.00 30.78 21.15
CA ILE A 85 -22.94 31.73 20.56
C ILE A 85 -24.35 31.57 21.14
N LEU A 86 -24.78 30.34 21.47
CA LEU A 86 -26.05 30.09 22.15
C LEU A 86 -26.06 30.72 23.55
N ARG A 87 -25.00 30.52 24.34
CA ARG A 87 -24.83 31.15 25.66
C ARG A 87 -24.84 32.67 25.58
N TYR A 88 -24.21 33.24 24.54
CA TYR A 88 -24.28 34.67 24.29
C TYR A 88 -25.73 35.10 24.04
N GLY A 89 -26.47 34.36 23.21
CA GLY A 89 -27.89 34.58 22.95
C GLY A 89 -28.75 34.58 24.21
N ASP A 90 -28.51 33.63 25.12
CA ASP A 90 -29.22 33.54 26.41
C ASP A 90 -28.93 34.73 27.35
N SER A 91 -27.84 35.46 27.11
CA SER A 91 -27.40 36.60 27.93
C SER A 91 -27.94 37.95 27.46
N ILE A 92 -28.64 38.00 26.33
CA ILE A 92 -29.16 39.23 25.72
C ILE A 92 -30.68 39.19 25.58
N GLU A 93 -31.27 40.32 25.17
CA GLU A 93 -32.72 40.40 25.01
C GLU A 93 -33.23 39.48 23.89
N VAL A 94 -34.22 38.65 24.23
CA VAL A 94 -34.75 37.56 23.39
C VAL A 94 -35.07 38.01 21.95
N TRP A 95 -35.75 39.14 21.77
CA TRP A 95 -36.11 39.67 20.45
C TRP A 95 -34.93 40.06 19.54
N CYS A 96 -33.75 40.34 20.11
CA CYS A 96 -32.53 40.63 19.37
C CYS A 96 -31.79 39.35 18.97
N TRP A 97 -32.05 38.25 19.69
CA TRP A 97 -31.43 36.96 19.46
C TRP A 97 -32.26 36.01 18.60
N GLU A 98 -33.59 35.98 18.75
CA GLU A 98 -34.48 35.02 18.09
C GLU A 98 -34.29 34.95 16.57
N ASN A 99 -34.03 36.09 15.92
CA ASN A 99 -33.79 36.17 14.47
C ASN A 99 -32.48 35.50 14.02
N ASN A 100 -31.54 35.24 14.92
CA ASN A 100 -30.27 34.58 14.62
C ASN A 100 -30.34 33.05 14.73
N ILE A 101 -31.33 32.48 15.44
CA ILE A 101 -31.44 31.02 15.63
C ILE A 101 -31.51 30.24 14.30
N PRO A 102 -32.35 30.62 13.31
CA PRO A 102 -32.37 29.92 12.02
C PRO A 102 -31.05 30.07 11.25
N SER A 103 -30.37 31.21 11.41
CA SER A 103 -29.06 31.44 10.77
C SER A 103 -27.99 30.55 11.38
N LEU A 104 -27.97 30.40 12.71
CA LEU A 104 -27.09 29.49 13.42
C LEU A 104 -27.27 28.04 12.96
N GLN A 105 -28.52 27.56 12.90
CA GLN A 105 -28.82 26.21 12.40
C GLN A 105 -28.37 26.03 10.93
N GLY A 106 -28.58 27.05 10.10
CA GLY A 106 -28.11 27.07 8.72
C GLY A 106 -26.58 27.01 8.61
N ASP A 107 -25.87 27.77 9.43
CA ASP A 107 -24.41 27.78 9.47
C ASP A 107 -23.84 26.45 9.98
N MET A 108 -24.49 25.80 10.95
CA MET A 108 -24.13 24.44 11.40
C MET A 108 -24.33 23.40 10.30
N GLY A 109 -25.46 23.47 9.58
CA GLY A 109 -25.73 22.58 8.44
C GLY A 109 -24.73 22.80 7.29
N TRP A 110 -24.41 24.06 6.98
CA TRP A 110 -23.37 24.41 6.01
C TRP A 110 -22.01 23.83 6.41
N ALA A 111 -21.62 23.96 7.68
CA ALA A 111 -20.34 23.45 8.16
C ALA A 111 -20.29 21.92 8.07
N GLY A 112 -21.37 21.22 8.43
CA GLY A 112 -21.49 19.77 8.27
C GLY A 112 -21.33 19.29 6.83
N ASN A 113 -21.89 20.02 5.86
CA ASN A 113 -21.68 19.74 4.44
C ASN A 113 -20.22 19.96 4.03
N LYS A 114 -19.59 21.05 4.48
CA LYS A 114 -18.18 21.33 4.20
C LYS A 114 -17.23 20.27 4.77
N TYR A 115 -17.50 19.74 5.96
CA TYR A 115 -16.76 18.58 6.48
C TYR A 115 -16.85 17.37 5.56
N SER A 116 -18.07 17.10 5.10
CA SER A 116 -18.34 15.95 4.23
C SER A 116 -17.63 16.11 2.88
N GLU A 117 -17.54 17.34 2.36
CA GLU A 117 -16.74 17.66 1.18
C GLU A 117 -15.24 17.43 1.43
N CYS A 118 -14.68 17.97 2.52
CA CYS A 118 -13.25 17.80 2.84
C CYS A 118 -12.86 16.32 2.98
N ILE A 119 -13.66 15.51 3.69
CA ILE A 119 -13.35 14.08 3.87
C ILE A 119 -13.52 13.29 2.57
N LYS A 120 -14.50 13.65 1.74
CA LYS A 120 -14.69 13.02 0.43
C LYS A 120 -13.51 13.30 -0.49
N GLN A 121 -13.02 14.54 -0.53
CA GLN A 121 -11.83 14.88 -1.32
C GLN A 121 -10.61 14.09 -0.86
N LEU A 122 -10.44 13.93 0.46
CA LEU A 122 -9.37 13.09 1.00
C LEU A 122 -9.51 11.63 0.56
N ASP A 123 -10.70 11.04 0.71
CA ASP A 123 -10.99 9.65 0.34
C ASP A 123 -10.75 9.39 -1.15
N ASP A 124 -11.29 10.26 -2.00
CA ASP A 124 -11.08 10.21 -3.46
C ASP A 124 -9.58 10.35 -3.82
N SER A 125 -8.80 11.12 -3.04
CA SER A 125 -7.37 11.34 -3.31
C SER A 125 -6.47 10.15 -2.95
N ILE A 126 -6.83 9.35 -1.94
CA ILE A 126 -6.00 8.23 -1.45
C ILE A 126 -6.28 6.92 -2.19
N GLU A 127 -7.45 6.78 -2.83
CA GLU A 127 -7.89 5.53 -3.46
C GLU A 127 -6.84 4.97 -4.43
N LYS A 128 -6.31 5.84 -5.30
CA LYS A 128 -5.34 5.46 -6.32
C LYS A 128 -4.02 5.01 -5.71
N ASP A 129 -3.50 5.72 -4.71
CA ASP A 129 -2.19 5.41 -4.11
C ASP A 129 -2.23 4.09 -3.35
N VAL A 130 -3.33 3.85 -2.63
CA VAL A 130 -3.58 2.58 -1.93
C VAL A 130 -3.68 1.43 -2.94
N ALA A 131 -4.41 1.61 -4.03
CA ALA A 131 -4.49 0.60 -5.08
C ALA A 131 -3.12 0.32 -5.73
N GLU A 132 -2.33 1.37 -6.00
CA GLU A 132 -1.01 1.27 -6.61
C GLU A 132 -0.03 0.48 -5.73
N ILE A 133 0.07 0.81 -4.44
CA ILE A 133 0.99 0.12 -3.53
C ILE A 133 0.64 -1.37 -3.36
N TYR A 134 -0.66 -1.70 -3.27
CA TYR A 134 -1.11 -3.10 -3.24
C TYR A 134 -0.84 -3.84 -4.56
N GLY A 135 -1.00 -3.14 -5.69
CA GLY A 135 -0.67 -3.68 -7.02
C GLY A 135 0.81 -4.06 -7.11
N GLN A 136 1.71 -3.19 -6.63
CA GLN A 136 3.14 -3.45 -6.64
C GLN A 136 3.55 -4.64 -5.75
N PHE A 137 2.93 -4.79 -4.57
CA PHE A 137 3.13 -5.97 -3.73
C PHE A 137 2.66 -7.24 -4.44
N THR A 138 1.47 -7.22 -5.03
CA THR A 138 0.88 -8.38 -5.73
C THR A 138 1.73 -8.82 -6.92
N GLU A 139 2.20 -7.86 -7.73
CA GLU A 139 3.08 -8.16 -8.87
C GLU A 139 4.40 -8.81 -8.40
N SER A 140 4.94 -8.34 -7.28
CA SER A 140 6.19 -8.86 -6.72
C SER A 140 6.01 -10.25 -6.11
N GLU A 141 4.91 -10.50 -5.40
CA GLU A 141 4.52 -11.85 -4.94
C GLU A 141 4.46 -12.82 -6.14
N ALA A 142 3.83 -12.39 -7.25
CA ALA A 142 3.74 -13.19 -8.47
C ALA A 142 5.09 -13.42 -9.15
N LYS A 143 6.03 -12.46 -9.10
CA LYS A 143 7.42 -12.64 -9.58
C LYS A 143 8.15 -13.69 -8.76
N ILE A 144 8.10 -13.62 -7.43
CA ILE A 144 8.72 -14.61 -6.53
C ILE A 144 8.22 -16.02 -6.84
N GLN A 145 6.91 -16.19 -7.03
CA GLN A 145 6.31 -17.50 -7.32
C GLN A 145 6.71 -18.10 -8.68
N LYS A 146 7.24 -17.31 -9.62
CA LYS A 146 7.71 -17.81 -10.92
C LYS A 146 9.07 -18.52 -10.81
N TYR A 147 9.86 -18.25 -9.78
CA TYR A 147 11.12 -18.94 -9.55
C TYR A 147 10.86 -20.34 -9.02
N LYS A 148 11.09 -21.34 -9.86
CA LYS A 148 10.83 -22.75 -9.52
C LYS A 148 12.10 -23.55 -9.73
N LEU A 149 12.81 -23.87 -8.65
CA LEU A 149 14.03 -24.67 -8.67
C LEU A 149 13.85 -25.97 -9.48
N LEU A 150 12.71 -26.64 -9.30
CA LEU A 150 12.44 -27.93 -9.92
C LEU A 150 12.18 -27.85 -11.43
N GLN A 151 12.04 -26.66 -12.04
CA GLN A 151 11.84 -26.55 -13.49
C GLN A 151 12.97 -27.18 -14.31
N VAL A 152 14.18 -27.24 -13.75
CA VAL A 152 15.35 -27.92 -14.32
C VAL A 152 15.06 -29.37 -14.73
N PHE A 153 14.16 -30.06 -14.03
CA PHE A 153 13.83 -31.47 -14.30
C PHE A 153 12.75 -31.67 -15.37
N PHE A 154 12.05 -30.60 -15.75
CA PHE A 154 10.91 -30.66 -16.68
C PHE A 154 11.16 -29.89 -17.98
N LYS A 155 12.18 -29.02 -18.02
CA LYS A 155 12.55 -28.21 -19.19
C LYS A 155 14.07 -28.11 -19.31
N PRO A 156 14.66 -28.19 -20.51
CA PRO A 156 14.04 -28.44 -21.82
C PRO A 156 13.92 -29.93 -22.20
N SER A 157 14.45 -30.86 -21.41
CA SER A 157 14.63 -32.25 -21.81
C SER A 157 14.31 -33.26 -20.70
N ASN A 158 14.07 -34.52 -21.10
CA ASN A 158 13.81 -35.62 -20.18
C ASN A 158 15.09 -36.07 -19.46
N ILE A 159 15.05 -36.13 -18.13
CA ILE A 159 16.18 -36.51 -17.26
C ILE A 159 16.78 -37.89 -17.55
N ILE A 160 16.00 -38.82 -18.12
CA ILE A 160 16.46 -40.19 -18.38
C ILE A 160 16.99 -40.32 -19.81
N SER A 161 16.27 -39.77 -20.80
CA SER A 161 16.58 -40.00 -22.21
C SER A 161 17.41 -38.92 -22.88
N ARG A 162 17.47 -37.69 -22.32
CA ARG A 162 18.28 -36.56 -22.81
C ARG A 162 18.71 -35.61 -21.66
N PRO A 163 19.59 -36.03 -20.74
CA PRO A 163 20.02 -35.23 -19.59
C PRO A 163 21.07 -34.16 -19.91
N GLU A 164 21.70 -34.20 -21.09
CA GLU A 164 22.83 -33.33 -21.45
C GLU A 164 22.57 -31.82 -21.29
N PRO A 165 21.37 -31.28 -21.61
CA PRO A 165 21.06 -29.86 -21.43
C PRO A 165 20.86 -29.42 -19.97
N MET A 166 20.81 -30.35 -19.00
CA MET A 166 20.49 -30.03 -17.61
C MET A 166 21.60 -29.27 -16.91
N ALA A 167 22.87 -29.66 -17.11
CA ALA A 167 24.01 -28.93 -16.52
C ALA A 167 24.05 -27.47 -16.96
N ASP A 168 23.70 -27.22 -18.23
CA ASP A 168 23.54 -25.89 -18.82
C ASP A 168 22.36 -25.11 -18.22
N THR A 169 21.28 -25.81 -17.87
CA THR A 169 20.10 -25.20 -17.23
C THR A 169 20.37 -24.85 -15.78
N ILE A 170 21.13 -25.70 -15.06
CA ILE A 170 21.58 -25.49 -13.68
C ILE A 170 22.55 -24.32 -13.59
N SER A 171 23.54 -24.25 -14.47
CA SER A 171 24.50 -23.15 -14.47
C SER A 171 23.86 -21.79 -14.80
N LYS A 172 22.73 -21.80 -15.52
CA LYS A 172 21.94 -20.60 -15.88
C LYS A 172 20.79 -20.31 -14.91
N LEU A 173 20.57 -21.13 -13.89
CA LEU A 173 19.54 -20.88 -12.88
C LEU A 173 19.88 -19.59 -12.15
N LYS A 174 19.04 -18.57 -12.32
CA LYS A 174 19.11 -17.35 -11.51
C LYS A 174 18.67 -17.70 -10.09
N ILE A 175 19.65 -17.90 -9.22
CA ILE A 175 19.45 -18.12 -7.79
C ILE A 175 19.20 -16.79 -7.08
N ASP A 176 19.88 -15.73 -7.51
CA ASP A 176 19.68 -14.38 -6.97
C ASP A 176 18.47 -13.70 -7.63
N ILE A 177 17.32 -13.81 -6.94
CA ILE A 177 16.06 -13.17 -7.33
C ILE A 177 15.93 -11.76 -6.75
N THR A 178 16.89 -11.34 -5.92
CA THR A 178 16.85 -10.06 -5.19
C THR A 178 16.82 -8.87 -6.15
N ASN A 179 17.48 -8.99 -7.31
CA ASN A 179 17.53 -7.95 -8.34
C ASN A 179 16.28 -7.88 -9.21
N ASP A 180 15.44 -8.92 -9.20
CA ASP A 180 14.22 -8.98 -10.01
C ASP A 180 12.99 -8.44 -9.25
N ILE A 181 13.19 -8.02 -8.00
CA ILE A 181 12.18 -7.48 -7.09
C ILE A 181 12.48 -5.99 -6.90
N PRO A 182 11.48 -5.11 -6.97
CA PRO A 182 11.71 -3.69 -6.75
C PRO A 182 12.25 -3.43 -5.34
N HIS A 183 13.13 -2.43 -5.22
CA HIS A 183 13.53 -1.88 -3.93
C HIS A 183 12.32 -1.16 -3.31
N PHE A 184 11.63 -1.85 -2.40
CA PHE A 184 10.41 -1.33 -1.77
C PHE A 184 10.64 -0.11 -0.88
N GLU A 185 11.89 0.18 -0.50
CA GLU A 185 12.21 1.32 0.35
C GLU A 185 11.79 2.64 -0.30
N ASP A 186 12.20 2.89 -1.53
CA ASP A 186 11.85 4.10 -2.28
C ASP A 186 10.35 4.19 -2.61
N ILE A 187 9.73 3.03 -2.83
CA ILE A 187 8.29 2.92 -3.06
C ILE A 187 7.53 3.34 -1.80
N ILE A 188 7.93 2.83 -0.64
CA ILE A 188 7.28 3.15 0.64
C ILE A 188 7.53 4.60 1.01
N ILE A 189 8.74 5.13 0.79
CA ILE A 189 9.05 6.54 1.07
C ILE A 189 8.08 7.44 0.30
N ARG A 190 7.94 7.22 -1.01
CA ARG A 190 6.99 8.01 -1.83
C ARG A 190 5.55 7.85 -1.36
N PHE A 191 5.12 6.62 -1.08
CA PHE A 191 3.78 6.38 -0.54
C PHE A 191 3.52 7.16 0.76
N VAL A 192 4.49 7.21 1.67
CA VAL A 192 4.37 7.98 2.92
C VAL A 192 4.33 9.48 2.67
N GLU A 193 5.17 9.98 1.76
CA GLU A 193 5.17 11.39 1.36
C GLU A 193 3.81 11.80 0.77
N ASP A 194 3.24 10.95 -0.09
CA ASP A 194 1.93 11.16 -0.71
C ASP A 194 0.80 11.18 0.32
N LEU A 195 0.82 10.27 1.30
CA LEU A 195 -0.12 10.28 2.43
C LEU A 195 0.01 11.56 3.27
N HIS A 196 1.24 12.01 3.55
CA HIS A 196 1.46 13.25 4.30
C HIS A 196 0.97 14.49 3.55
N ALA A 197 1.20 14.58 2.24
CA ALA A 197 0.70 15.68 1.42
C ALA A 197 -0.84 15.74 1.46
N LYS A 198 -1.52 14.61 1.30
CA LYS A 198 -2.99 14.51 1.37
C LYS A 198 -3.52 14.84 2.76
N GLN A 199 -2.82 14.41 3.81
CA GLN A 199 -3.16 14.77 5.18
C GLN A 199 -3.06 16.30 5.42
N PHE A 200 -2.05 16.93 4.83
CA PHE A 200 -1.87 18.37 4.89
C PHE A 200 -3.01 19.10 4.15
N GLU A 201 -3.36 18.68 2.95
CA GLU A 201 -4.50 19.23 2.20
C GLU A 201 -5.81 19.12 2.97
N TYR A 202 -6.09 17.96 3.59
CA TYR A 202 -7.24 17.79 4.46
C TYR A 202 -7.23 18.75 5.65
N THR A 203 -6.07 18.94 6.28
CA THR A 203 -5.90 19.88 7.39
C THR A 203 -6.18 21.32 6.95
N CYS A 204 -5.71 21.72 5.77
CA CYS A 204 -6.01 23.04 5.20
C CYS A 204 -7.51 23.22 4.95
N CYS A 205 -8.18 22.23 4.35
CA CYS A 205 -9.63 22.26 4.12
C CYS A 205 -10.42 22.46 5.42
N LEU A 206 -10.03 21.74 6.49
CA LEU A 206 -10.65 21.90 7.81
C LEU A 206 -10.39 23.28 8.42
N ASN A 207 -9.17 23.82 8.28
CA ASN A 207 -8.84 25.15 8.79
C ASN A 207 -9.62 26.26 8.08
N ASP A 208 -9.77 26.17 6.77
CA ASP A 208 -10.56 27.13 5.99
C ASP A 208 -12.04 27.08 6.40
N LEU A 209 -12.59 25.87 6.58
CA LEU A 209 -13.92 25.67 7.14
C LEU A 209 -14.08 26.36 8.50
N LEU A 210 -13.17 26.10 9.44
CA LEU A 210 -13.24 26.68 10.79
C LEU A 210 -13.15 28.20 10.77
N LYS A 211 -12.28 28.76 9.92
CA LYS A 211 -12.14 30.21 9.73
C LYS A 211 -13.44 30.83 9.22
N GLU A 212 -14.04 30.26 8.18
CA GLU A 212 -15.31 30.74 7.64
C GLU A 212 -16.45 30.60 8.65
N PHE A 213 -16.49 29.49 9.40
CA PHE A 213 -17.49 29.27 10.44
C PHE A 213 -17.40 30.34 11.54
N ASN A 214 -16.19 30.62 12.04
CA ASN A 214 -15.99 31.64 13.08
C ASN A 214 -16.45 33.03 12.60
N ASN A 215 -16.15 33.41 11.35
CA ASN A 215 -16.63 34.68 10.78
C ASN A 215 -18.17 34.76 10.74
N ARG A 216 -18.85 33.63 10.49
CA ARG A 216 -20.31 33.54 10.53
C ARG A 216 -20.83 33.73 11.95
N MET A 217 -20.21 33.09 12.95
CA MET A 217 -20.57 33.27 14.36
C MET A 217 -20.38 34.73 14.83
N GLU A 218 -19.28 35.36 14.44
CA GLU A 218 -19.04 36.79 14.70
C GLU A 218 -20.11 37.68 14.06
N THR A 219 -20.59 37.33 12.86
CA THR A 219 -21.67 38.05 12.20
C THR A 219 -22.99 37.96 12.97
N LEU A 220 -23.34 36.78 13.49
CA LEU A 220 -24.53 36.60 14.33
C LEU A 220 -24.45 37.42 15.62
N ARG A 221 -23.27 37.43 16.25
CA ARG A 221 -23.01 38.25 17.44
C ARG A 221 -23.17 39.75 17.12
N SER A 222 -22.52 40.23 16.07
CA SER A 222 -22.57 41.64 15.65
C SER A 222 -23.99 42.11 15.35
N ARG A 223 -24.80 41.29 14.67
CA ARG A 223 -26.24 41.59 14.43
C ARG A 223 -27.01 41.80 15.72
N SER A 224 -26.76 40.95 16.72
CA SER A 224 -27.39 41.06 18.03
C SER A 224 -26.98 42.34 18.75
N GLU A 225 -25.68 42.69 18.71
CA GLU A 225 -25.16 43.92 19.33
C GLU A 225 -25.72 45.19 18.68
N ILE A 226 -25.92 45.19 17.35
CA ILE A 226 -26.55 46.30 16.63
C ILE A 226 -28.00 46.47 17.07
N CYS A 227 -28.76 45.37 17.19
CA CYS A 227 -30.13 45.40 17.68
C CYS A 227 -30.21 46.04 19.08
N LEU A 228 -29.38 45.59 20.02
CA LEU A 228 -29.32 46.14 21.38
C LEU A 228 -28.97 47.63 21.41
N LYS A 229 -28.07 48.10 20.53
CA LYS A 229 -27.70 49.52 20.45
C LYS A 229 -28.81 50.39 19.88
N SER A 230 -29.61 49.86 18.96
CA SER A 230 -30.72 50.59 18.32
C SER A 230 -31.90 50.89 19.25
N GLN A 231 -31.88 50.33 20.47
CA GLN A 231 -32.91 50.49 21.50
C GLN A 231 -32.55 51.53 22.58
N LYS A 232 -31.35 52.11 22.51
CA LYS A 232 -30.89 53.21 23.37
C LYS A 232 -31.03 54.55 22.66
#